data_AF-A0A377GLV2-F1
#
_entry.id   AF-A0A377GLV2-F1
#
_cell.length_a   1.000
_cell.length_b   1.000
_cell.length_c   1.000
_cell.angle_alpha   90.00
_cell.angle_beta   90.00
_cell.angle_gamma   90.00
#
_symmetry.space_group_name_H-M   'P 1'
#
loop_
_entity.id
_entity.type
_entity.pdbx_description
1 polymer ?
#
loop_
_entity_poly.entity_id
_entity_poly.type
_entity_poly.pdbx_seq_one_letter_code
_entity_poly.pdbx_strand_id
1 'polypeptide(L)'
;MRFYMKNAIAVLFSLLIGINTSFALTNTKIPDEMYIKEHWISLTTSYDIETKTRKLGTLYRKFFSLLLTYEFYDPFDNKLAYARSKFLSLTAHFDVYDNYENFIGAADERLFAFFPTFDIYGQDGYTKLAKASMNFWGTTFTIYDPVTDKEMATLYRPFFRLKNDWTFNITNRALFNQKEIDSRVLMTVIAFQGDREYWESTHRDSLKALTKKSNQENEVTSEQVSRLLEQIATLRKQEGIENVKNPDPKMMDVVAIELEHNYRKIRATDEPTQENQEKLAAFADYCLTLVQSNTLTNEKKNTILFLLKTRLEGAVN
;
A
#
# COMPACT_ATOMS: atom_id res chain seq x y z
N MET A 1 71.27 -41.73 -22.74
CA MET A 1 70.02 -41.24 -23.37
C MET A 1 69.16 -40.66 -22.26
N ARG A 2 68.74 -39.41 -22.41
CA ARG A 2 68.26 -38.51 -21.34
C ARG A 2 66.93 -38.94 -20.72
N PHE A 3 66.88 -38.89 -19.39
CA PHE A 3 65.66 -38.77 -18.60
C PHE A 3 64.96 -37.44 -18.91
N TYR A 4 63.70 -37.50 -19.33
CA TYR A 4 62.78 -36.35 -19.35
C TYR A 4 61.38 -36.86 -19.00
N MET A 5 60.92 -36.54 -17.80
CA MET A 5 59.52 -36.24 -17.49
C MET A 5 59.50 -35.62 -16.09
N LYS A 6 59.81 -34.32 -16.05
CA LYS A 6 59.46 -33.42 -14.96
C LYS A 6 58.28 -32.58 -15.44
N ASN A 7 57.38 -32.25 -14.51
CA ASN A 7 56.29 -31.27 -14.60
C ASN A 7 54.92 -31.83 -15.04
N ALA A 8 54.22 -32.43 -14.07
CA ALA A 8 52.75 -32.47 -14.06
C ALA A 8 52.29 -32.34 -12.59
N ILE A 9 52.61 -31.21 -11.97
CA ILE A 9 52.03 -30.77 -10.70
C ILE A 9 51.61 -29.32 -10.93
N ALA A 10 50.38 -28.99 -10.51
CA ALA A 10 49.74 -27.67 -10.50
C ALA A 10 48.78 -27.33 -11.65
N VAL A 11 47.65 -28.06 -11.78
CA VAL A 11 46.38 -27.48 -12.30
C VAL A 11 45.13 -28.06 -11.61
N LEU A 12 45.20 -28.43 -10.32
CA LEU A 12 44.02 -28.99 -9.63
C LEU A 12 43.68 -28.30 -8.29
N PHE A 13 43.87 -26.98 -8.24
CA PHE A 13 43.50 -26.16 -7.07
C PHE A 13 42.96 -24.77 -7.48
N SER A 14 42.10 -24.73 -8.50
CA SER A 14 41.35 -23.52 -8.88
C SER A 14 39.84 -23.77 -9.05
N LEU A 15 39.33 -24.89 -8.51
CA LEU A 15 37.89 -25.25 -8.54
C LEU A 15 37.15 -25.00 -7.21
N LEU A 16 37.81 -24.35 -6.24
CA LEU A 16 37.21 -23.98 -4.97
C LEU A 16 37.61 -22.54 -4.69
N ILE A 17 36.80 -21.56 -5.10
CA ILE A 17 36.16 -20.49 -4.31
C ILE A 17 35.27 -19.70 -5.29
N GLY A 18 34.26 -20.37 -5.84
CA GLY A 18 33.09 -19.70 -6.41
C GLY A 18 31.95 -19.83 -5.42
N ILE A 19 32.14 -19.33 -4.19
CA ILE A 19 31.02 -19.20 -3.25
C ILE A 19 30.11 -18.18 -3.92
N ASN A 20 29.06 -18.66 -4.56
CA ASN A 20 27.90 -17.86 -4.95
C ASN A 20 27.36 -17.25 -3.67
N THR A 21 27.91 -16.12 -3.25
CA THR A 21 27.28 -15.25 -2.28
C THR A 21 26.18 -14.50 -3.01
N SER A 22 25.17 -15.24 -3.46
CA SER A 22 23.83 -14.71 -3.57
C SER A 22 23.38 -14.48 -2.13
N PHE A 23 23.87 -13.39 -1.52
CA PHE A 23 23.27 -12.80 -0.33
C PHE A 23 21.93 -12.19 -0.77
N ALA A 24 21.01 -13.10 -1.12
CA ALA A 24 19.61 -12.82 -1.27
C ALA A 24 19.09 -12.31 0.08
N LEU A 25 18.14 -11.38 0.03
CA LEU A 25 17.47 -10.74 1.16
C LEU A 25 16.78 -11.69 2.18
N THR A 26 17.08 -12.99 2.19
CA THR A 26 16.51 -13.95 3.13
C THR A 26 16.93 -13.69 4.59
N ASN A 27 17.96 -12.87 4.84
CA ASN A 27 18.44 -12.56 6.20
C ASN A 27 18.87 -11.10 6.44
N THR A 28 18.60 -10.17 5.51
CA THR A 28 18.88 -8.76 5.78
C THR A 28 17.68 -8.13 6.48
N LYS A 29 17.90 -7.74 7.74
CA LYS A 29 16.92 -6.98 8.53
C LYS A 29 16.34 -5.83 7.70
N ILE A 30 15.02 -5.82 7.52
CA ILE A 30 14.32 -4.72 6.83
C ILE A 30 14.67 -3.40 7.55
N PRO A 31 15.18 -2.37 6.84
CA PRO A 31 15.50 -1.07 7.42
C PRO A 31 14.31 -0.42 8.14
N ASP A 32 14.58 0.48 9.09
CA ASP A 32 13.50 1.21 9.80
C ASP A 32 12.75 2.17 8.86
N GLU A 33 13.44 2.67 7.83
CA GLU A 33 12.89 3.60 6.82
C GLU A 33 13.33 3.13 5.42
N MET A 34 12.38 3.09 4.48
CA MET A 34 12.62 2.81 3.07
C MET A 34 11.77 3.71 2.18
N TYR A 35 12.25 3.97 0.98
CA TYR A 35 11.57 4.72 -0.07
C TYR A 35 11.23 3.79 -1.23
N ILE A 36 9.99 3.88 -1.69
CA ILE A 36 9.49 3.17 -2.85
C ILE A 36 9.22 4.21 -3.92
N LYS A 37 10.01 4.22 -4.99
CA LYS A 37 10.00 5.28 -6.01
C LYS A 37 9.55 4.76 -7.36
N GLU A 38 8.54 5.39 -7.92
CA GLU A 38 7.95 5.03 -9.21
C GLU A 38 8.81 5.51 -10.40
N HIS A 39 9.00 4.64 -11.38
CA HIS A 39 9.60 4.99 -12.67
C HIS A 39 8.58 5.60 -13.63
N TRP A 40 8.90 6.76 -14.21
CA TRP A 40 8.01 7.49 -15.14
C TRP A 40 8.09 7.01 -16.59
N ILE A 41 9.19 6.37 -16.98
CA ILE A 41 9.53 6.06 -18.38
C ILE A 41 9.71 4.56 -18.54
N SER A 42 8.83 3.78 -17.95
CA SER A 42 8.80 2.34 -18.14
C SER A 42 7.50 1.97 -18.84
N LEU A 43 7.60 1.08 -19.83
CA LEU A 43 6.45 0.47 -20.52
C LEU A 43 5.56 -0.33 -19.54
N THR A 44 6.06 -0.59 -18.34
CA THR A 44 5.45 -1.31 -17.22
C THR A 44 5.57 -0.49 -15.95
N THR A 45 4.61 -0.53 -15.02
CA THR A 45 4.87 0.04 -13.68
C THR A 45 6.03 -0.69 -13.01
N SER A 46 7.04 0.07 -12.59
CA SER A 46 8.18 -0.44 -11.82
C SER A 46 8.56 0.53 -10.71
N TYR A 47 9.11 -0.03 -9.65
CA TYR A 47 9.45 0.72 -8.44
C TYR A 47 10.85 0.34 -7.95
N ASP A 48 11.66 1.35 -7.64
CA ASP A 48 12.88 1.16 -6.88
C ASP A 48 12.55 1.15 -5.39
N ILE A 49 13.11 0.17 -4.66
CA ILE A 49 13.05 0.12 -3.20
C ILE A 49 14.44 0.47 -2.68
N GLU A 50 14.54 1.54 -1.92
CA GLU A 50 15.82 2.08 -1.47
C GLU A 50 15.79 2.62 -0.04
N THR A 51 16.96 2.80 0.53
CA THR A 51 17.21 3.59 1.73
C THR A 51 17.86 4.91 1.33
N LYS A 52 18.12 5.80 2.29
CA LYS A 52 18.91 7.03 2.03
C LYS A 52 20.29 6.77 1.42
N THR A 53 20.87 5.59 1.68
CA THR A 53 22.28 5.31 1.37
C THR A 53 22.49 4.24 0.32
N ARG A 54 21.46 3.43 0.00
CA ARG A 54 21.58 2.32 -0.96
C ARG A 54 20.23 1.87 -1.50
N LYS A 55 20.26 1.37 -2.73
CA LYS A 55 19.18 0.57 -3.33
C LYS A 55 19.11 -0.82 -2.66
N LEU A 56 17.90 -1.28 -2.38
CA LEU A 56 17.62 -2.60 -1.80
C LEU A 56 17.12 -3.58 -2.85
N GLY A 57 16.48 -3.08 -3.92
CA GLY A 57 16.02 -3.89 -5.02
C GLY A 57 15.12 -3.10 -5.96
N THR A 58 14.61 -3.81 -6.97
CA THR A 58 13.62 -3.28 -7.92
C THR A 58 12.43 -4.22 -7.98
N LEU A 59 11.23 -3.67 -8.04
CA LEU A 59 10.03 -4.40 -8.36
C LEU A 59 9.56 -4.05 -9.78
N TYR A 60 9.25 -5.08 -10.56
CA TYR A 60 8.65 -4.95 -11.88
C TYR A 60 7.28 -5.60 -11.92
N ARG A 61 6.30 -4.90 -12.49
CA ARG A 61 5.06 -5.50 -12.94
C ARG A 61 5.26 -6.14 -14.31
N LYS A 62 4.91 -7.43 -14.43
CA LYS A 62 5.05 -8.17 -15.69
C LYS A 62 3.99 -7.76 -16.71
N PHE A 63 4.41 -7.33 -17.91
CA PHE A 63 3.52 -6.87 -18.98
C PHE A 63 2.82 -8.01 -19.74
N PHE A 64 3.52 -9.11 -19.97
CA PHE A 64 3.03 -10.28 -20.72
C PHE A 64 2.65 -11.42 -19.78
N SER A 65 1.74 -11.14 -18.85
CA SER A 65 1.17 -12.17 -17.98
C SER A 65 -0.34 -12.14 -18.06
N LEU A 66 -0.94 -13.32 -18.17
CA LEU A 66 -2.38 -13.51 -18.08
C LEU A 66 -2.92 -13.13 -16.69
N LEU A 67 -2.03 -13.10 -15.69
CA LEU A 67 -2.28 -12.76 -14.31
C LEU A 67 -1.46 -11.54 -13.88
N LEU A 68 -2.01 -10.68 -13.03
CA LEU A 68 -1.22 -9.64 -12.38
C LEU A 68 -0.07 -10.29 -11.61
N THR A 69 1.16 -9.97 -12.03
CA THR A 69 2.38 -10.63 -11.54
C THR A 69 3.43 -9.57 -11.26
N TYR A 70 4.06 -9.68 -10.09
CA TYR A 70 5.16 -8.84 -9.66
C TYR A 70 6.42 -9.68 -9.52
N GLU A 71 7.55 -9.16 -9.98
CA GLU A 71 8.84 -9.81 -9.85
C GLU A 71 9.78 -8.89 -9.07
N PHE A 72 10.44 -9.45 -8.05
CA PHE A 72 11.37 -8.74 -7.17
C PHE A 72 12.79 -9.09 -7.55
N TYR A 73 13.63 -8.07 -7.69
CA TYR A 73 15.04 -8.20 -8.03
C TYR A 73 15.90 -7.53 -6.97
N ASP A 74 17.07 -8.10 -6.70
CA ASP A 74 18.07 -7.48 -5.85
C ASP A 74 18.75 -6.28 -6.57
N PRO A 75 19.68 -5.54 -5.92
CA PRO A 75 20.37 -4.42 -6.56
C PRO A 75 21.29 -4.81 -7.73
N PHE A 76 21.51 -6.10 -7.97
CA PHE A 76 22.35 -6.66 -9.03
C PHE A 76 21.51 -7.36 -10.11
N ASP A 77 20.20 -7.11 -10.14
CA ASP A 77 19.23 -7.69 -11.08
C ASP A 77 19.12 -9.22 -11.02
N ASN A 78 19.42 -9.83 -9.87
CA ASN A 78 19.02 -11.22 -9.62
C ASN A 78 17.58 -11.23 -9.10
N LYS A 79 16.69 -12.01 -9.74
CA LYS A 79 15.35 -12.25 -9.20
C LYS A 79 15.48 -12.80 -7.77
N LEU A 80 14.58 -12.46 -6.87
CA LEU A 80 14.52 -12.89 -5.46
C LEU A 80 13.22 -13.60 -5.12
N ALA A 81 12.12 -13.14 -5.71
CA ALA A 81 10.79 -13.68 -5.55
C ALA A 81 9.90 -13.20 -6.69
N TYR A 82 8.73 -13.81 -6.80
CA TYR A 82 7.64 -13.30 -7.59
C TYR A 82 6.31 -13.48 -6.84
N ALA A 83 5.41 -12.53 -7.02
CA ALA A 83 4.05 -12.61 -6.54
C ALA A 83 3.11 -12.74 -7.72
N ARG A 84 2.16 -13.66 -7.64
CA ARG A 84 1.20 -13.91 -8.71
C ARG A 84 -0.21 -13.85 -8.15
N SER A 85 -1.06 -13.07 -8.81
CA SER A 85 -2.49 -13.08 -8.53
C SER A 85 -3.11 -14.45 -8.84
N LYS A 86 -4.17 -14.84 -8.12
CA LYS A 86 -4.91 -16.07 -8.44
C LYS A 86 -5.85 -15.87 -9.63
N PHE A 87 -5.90 -16.88 -10.51
CA PHE A 87 -6.90 -16.96 -11.56
C PHE A 87 -8.28 -17.02 -10.90
N LEU A 88 -9.22 -16.17 -11.35
CA LEU A 88 -10.60 -16.08 -10.83
C LEU A 88 -10.74 -15.51 -9.41
N SER A 89 -9.70 -14.91 -8.81
CA SER A 89 -9.92 -14.16 -7.56
C SER A 89 -10.61 -12.84 -7.86
N LEU A 90 -11.82 -12.68 -7.32
CA LEU A 90 -12.60 -11.44 -7.39
C LEU A 90 -11.91 -10.29 -6.63
N THR A 91 -11.01 -10.63 -5.70
CA THR A 91 -10.10 -9.74 -4.98
C THR A 91 -8.68 -9.83 -5.50
N ALA A 92 -7.87 -8.82 -5.19
CA ALA A 92 -6.43 -8.92 -5.35
C ALA A 92 -5.86 -9.89 -4.30
N HIS A 93 -5.77 -11.17 -4.68
CA HIS A 93 -5.13 -12.21 -3.89
C HIS A 93 -3.80 -12.61 -4.53
N PHE A 94 -2.69 -12.40 -3.82
CA PHE A 94 -1.36 -12.72 -4.29
C PHE A 94 -0.73 -13.85 -3.48
N ASP A 95 -0.37 -14.93 -4.17
CA ASP A 95 0.59 -15.89 -3.62
C ASP A 95 2.01 -15.42 -3.97
N VAL A 96 2.92 -15.52 -3.01
CA VAL A 96 4.31 -15.12 -3.19
C VAL A 96 5.22 -16.34 -3.09
N TYR A 97 6.16 -16.42 -4.03
CA TYR A 97 7.08 -17.53 -4.17
C TYR A 97 8.52 -17.00 -4.24
N ASP A 98 9.47 -17.78 -3.70
CA ASP A 98 10.89 -17.53 -3.91
C ASP A 98 11.35 -17.96 -5.32
N ASN A 99 12.65 -17.84 -5.60
CA ASN A 99 13.22 -18.23 -6.90
C ASN A 99 13.25 -19.74 -7.16
N TYR A 100 13.03 -20.55 -6.12
CA TYR A 100 12.97 -22.01 -6.19
C TYR A 100 11.53 -22.50 -6.25
N GLU A 101 10.57 -21.60 -6.47
CA GLU A 101 9.13 -21.87 -6.52
C GLU A 101 8.53 -22.34 -5.19
N ASN A 102 9.24 -22.12 -4.07
CA ASN A 102 8.66 -22.37 -2.76
C ASN A 102 7.70 -21.24 -2.40
N PHE A 103 6.50 -21.58 -1.93
CA PHE A 103 5.58 -20.62 -1.34
C PHE A 103 6.20 -20.03 -0.06
N ILE A 104 6.13 -18.70 0.08
CA ILE A 104 6.69 -17.95 1.21
C ILE A 104 5.66 -17.09 1.95
N GLY A 105 4.45 -17.00 1.41
CA GLY A 105 3.32 -16.32 2.04
C GLY A 105 2.34 -15.76 1.02
N ALA A 106 1.28 -15.13 1.52
CA ALA A 106 0.24 -14.55 0.68
C ALA A 106 -0.23 -13.19 1.21
N ALA A 107 -0.79 -12.40 0.31
CA ALA A 107 -1.47 -11.16 0.64
C ALA A 107 -2.85 -11.16 -0.01
N ASP A 108 -3.89 -10.99 0.81
CA ASP A 108 -5.28 -11.02 0.36
C ASP A 108 -5.94 -9.67 0.63
N GLU A 109 -6.42 -9.02 -0.43
CA GLU A 109 -7.27 -7.86 -0.28
C GLU A 109 -8.66 -8.27 0.22
N ARG A 110 -9.15 -7.63 1.28
CA ARG A 110 -10.55 -7.77 1.66
C ARG A 110 -11.45 -7.09 0.63
N LEU A 111 -12.44 -7.82 0.11
CA LEU A 111 -13.41 -7.35 -0.89
C LEU A 111 -13.96 -5.95 -0.59
N PHE A 112 -14.03 -5.11 -1.63
CA PHE A 112 -14.88 -3.93 -1.76
C PHE A 112 -14.87 -2.95 -0.57
N ALA A 113 -13.67 -2.56 -0.13
CA ALA A 113 -13.53 -1.54 0.89
C ALA A 113 -13.15 -0.18 0.29
N PHE A 114 -13.96 0.84 0.57
CA PHE A 114 -13.60 2.26 0.39
C PHE A 114 -12.21 2.57 1.00
N PHE A 115 -11.83 1.80 2.02
CA PHE A 115 -10.53 1.76 2.67
C PHE A 115 -9.80 0.46 2.31
N PRO A 116 -8.94 0.45 1.28
CA PRO A 116 -8.16 -0.73 0.91
C PRO A 116 -7.56 -1.43 2.13
N THR A 117 -7.82 -2.73 2.27
CA THR A 117 -7.39 -3.49 3.45
C THR A 117 -6.85 -4.84 3.01
N PHE A 118 -5.73 -5.24 3.58
CA PHE A 118 -5.00 -6.46 3.26
C PHE A 118 -4.83 -7.31 4.50
N ASP A 119 -5.06 -8.60 4.36
CA ASP A 119 -4.56 -9.59 5.31
C ASP A 119 -3.29 -10.22 4.74
N ILE A 120 -2.25 -10.28 5.56
CA ILE A 120 -0.93 -10.83 5.20
C ILE A 120 -0.77 -12.16 5.93
N TYR A 121 -0.46 -13.21 5.18
CA TYR A 121 -0.35 -14.59 5.66
C TYR A 121 1.08 -15.11 5.57
N GLY A 122 1.44 -15.94 6.53
CA GLY A 122 2.75 -16.60 6.58
C GLY A 122 2.89 -17.74 5.59
N GLN A 123 4.04 -18.41 5.65
CA GLN A 123 4.41 -19.52 4.76
C GLN A 123 3.46 -20.73 4.86
N ASP A 124 2.72 -20.87 5.95
CA ASP A 124 1.70 -21.92 6.09
C ASP A 124 0.43 -21.62 5.27
N GLY A 125 0.26 -20.39 4.78
CA GLY A 125 -0.88 -19.94 3.99
C GLY A 125 -2.15 -19.65 4.79
N TYR A 126 -2.12 -19.83 6.12
CA TYR A 126 -3.31 -19.70 6.98
C TYR A 126 -3.09 -18.78 8.18
N THR A 127 -1.87 -18.71 8.72
CA THR A 127 -1.57 -17.83 9.85
C THR A 127 -1.54 -16.39 9.37
N LYS A 128 -2.50 -15.59 9.83
CA LYS A 128 -2.52 -14.15 9.62
C LYS A 128 -1.43 -13.48 10.47
N LEU A 129 -0.43 -12.92 9.81
CA LEU A 129 0.71 -12.26 10.47
C LEU A 129 0.50 -10.75 10.63
N ALA A 130 -0.20 -10.13 9.68
CA ALA A 130 -0.52 -8.70 9.71
C ALA A 130 -1.87 -8.41 9.08
N LYS A 131 -2.49 -7.32 9.54
CA LYS A 131 -3.59 -6.63 8.85
C LYS A 131 -3.05 -5.28 8.42
N ALA A 132 -3.25 -4.88 7.17
CA ALA A 132 -2.87 -3.57 6.69
C ALA A 132 -4.08 -2.81 6.16
N SER A 133 -4.22 -1.53 6.48
CA SER A 133 -5.41 -0.75 6.15
C SER A 133 -5.08 0.69 5.79
N MET A 134 -5.75 1.21 4.77
CA MET A 134 -5.62 2.58 4.30
C MET A 134 -6.47 3.53 5.15
N ASN A 135 -5.93 4.71 5.44
CA ASN A 135 -6.72 5.79 6.02
C ASN A 135 -7.74 6.36 5.02
N PHE A 136 -8.58 7.27 5.52
CA PHE A 136 -9.63 7.91 4.70
C PHE A 136 -9.07 8.59 3.45
N TRP A 137 -7.93 9.27 3.58
CA TRP A 137 -7.35 10.08 2.52
C TRP A 137 -6.61 9.26 1.45
N GLY A 138 -6.34 7.97 1.68
CA GLY A 138 -5.48 7.20 0.78
C GLY A 138 -4.01 7.58 0.86
N THR A 139 -3.59 8.23 1.95
CA THR A 139 -2.23 8.77 2.16
C THR A 139 -1.40 7.92 3.10
N THR A 140 -2.05 7.20 4.03
CA THR A 140 -1.35 6.39 5.02
C THR A 140 -1.91 4.98 5.03
N PHE A 141 -1.06 4.00 4.72
CA PHE A 141 -1.37 2.59 4.78
C PHE A 141 -0.69 2.00 6.01
N THR A 142 -1.47 1.67 7.03
CA THR A 142 -0.95 1.26 8.34
C THR A 142 -0.99 -0.25 8.48
N ILE A 143 0.08 -0.85 8.98
CA ILE A 143 0.24 -2.29 9.18
C ILE A 143 0.16 -2.57 10.68
N TYR A 144 -0.77 -3.43 11.05
CA TYR A 144 -1.16 -3.76 12.41
C TYR A 144 -0.93 -5.23 12.72
N ASP A 145 -0.63 -5.52 13.98
CA ASP A 145 -0.77 -6.86 14.53
C ASP A 145 -2.26 -7.27 14.48
N PRO A 146 -2.62 -8.41 13.87
CA PRO A 146 -4.02 -8.78 13.68
C PRO A 146 -4.74 -9.17 14.97
N VAL A 147 -4.00 -9.37 16.08
CA VAL A 147 -4.56 -9.77 17.38
C VAL A 147 -4.77 -8.57 18.30
N THR A 148 -3.75 -7.73 18.47
CA THR A 148 -3.80 -6.59 19.39
C THR A 148 -4.15 -5.27 18.73
N ASP A 149 -4.25 -5.25 17.39
CA ASP A 149 -4.43 -4.04 16.57
C ASP A 149 -3.37 -2.95 16.82
N LYS A 150 -2.22 -3.33 17.41
CA LYS A 150 -1.10 -2.43 17.59
C LYS A 150 -0.39 -2.20 16.27
N GLU A 151 -0.11 -0.94 16.00
CA GLU A 151 0.66 -0.52 14.84
C GLU A 151 2.09 -1.10 14.88
N MET A 152 2.54 -1.59 13.72
CA MET A 152 3.88 -2.13 13.51
C MET A 152 4.69 -1.31 12.51
N ALA A 153 4.03 -0.83 11.46
CA ALA A 153 4.65 -0.08 10.39
C ALA A 153 3.61 0.75 9.62
N THR A 154 4.09 1.72 8.84
CA THR A 154 3.26 2.59 8.01
C THR A 154 3.90 2.78 6.65
N LEU A 155 3.08 2.90 5.61
CA LEU A 155 3.46 3.55 4.37
C LEU A 155 2.77 4.90 4.29
N TYR A 156 3.52 5.93 3.93
CA TYR A 156 3.02 7.28 3.76
C TYR A 156 3.30 7.80 2.35
N ARG A 157 2.31 8.50 1.78
CA ARG A 157 2.44 9.34 0.59
C ARG A 157 1.65 10.63 0.76
N PRO A 158 2.06 11.73 0.11
CA PRO A 158 1.25 12.95 0.04
C PRO A 158 -0.12 12.74 -0.60
N PHE A 159 -1.09 13.57 -0.20
CA PHE A 159 -2.43 13.58 -0.79
C PHE A 159 -2.37 14.05 -2.25
N PHE A 160 -1.69 15.16 -2.48
CA PHE A 160 -1.45 15.68 -3.83
C PHE A 160 -0.08 15.22 -4.32
N ARG A 161 -0.05 14.51 -5.46
CA ARG A 161 1.19 13.93 -5.99
C ARG A 161 1.15 13.79 -7.50
N LEU A 162 2.34 13.87 -8.10
CA LEU A 162 2.58 13.55 -9.53
C LEU A 162 3.10 12.12 -9.71
N LYS A 163 3.66 11.52 -8.65
CA LYS A 163 4.24 10.18 -8.58
C LYS A 163 3.58 9.40 -7.47
N ASN A 164 3.47 8.08 -7.62
CA ASN A 164 3.07 7.17 -6.56
C ASN A 164 4.26 6.71 -5.71
N ASP A 165 5.05 7.68 -5.24
CA ASP A 165 6.15 7.43 -4.33
C ASP A 165 5.62 7.23 -2.90
N TRP A 166 6.18 6.24 -2.20
CA TRP A 166 5.83 5.92 -0.82
C TRP A 166 7.05 5.93 0.09
N THR A 167 6.84 6.30 1.35
CA THR A 167 7.82 6.14 2.42
C THR A 167 7.32 5.09 3.40
N PHE A 168 8.05 4.01 3.54
CA PHE A 168 7.78 2.96 4.52
C PHE A 168 8.58 3.21 5.79
N ASN A 169 7.91 3.13 6.95
CA ASN A 169 8.51 3.29 8.27
C ASN A 169 8.06 2.15 9.20
N ILE A 170 8.99 1.59 9.97
CA ILE A 170 8.68 0.64 11.05
C ILE A 170 8.53 1.41 12.35
N THR A 171 7.31 1.45 12.86
CA THR A 171 6.95 2.21 14.06
C THR A 171 7.07 1.38 15.34
N ASN A 172 6.95 0.05 15.24
CA ASN A 172 7.22 -0.87 16.34
C ASN A 172 8.09 -2.06 15.88
N ARG A 173 9.42 -1.88 15.97
CA ARG A 173 10.41 -2.86 15.53
C ARG A 173 10.29 -4.22 16.22
N ALA A 174 10.02 -4.23 17.52
CA ALA A 174 9.95 -5.47 18.30
C ALA A 174 8.75 -6.31 17.84
N LEU A 175 7.57 -5.68 17.74
CA LEU A 175 6.36 -6.35 17.28
C LEU A 175 6.47 -6.77 15.81
N PHE A 176 7.01 -5.92 14.94
CA PHE A 176 7.25 -6.25 13.53
C PHE A 176 8.13 -7.49 13.37
N ASN A 177 9.25 -7.56 14.10
CA ASN A 177 10.14 -8.71 14.05
C ASN A 177 9.50 -9.98 14.64
N GLN A 178 8.68 -9.86 15.68
CA GLN A 178 7.97 -10.98 16.29
C GLN A 178 7.02 -11.68 15.30
N LYS A 179 6.49 -10.94 14.31
CA LYS A 179 5.60 -11.50 13.30
C LYS A 179 6.29 -12.27 12.19
N GLU A 180 7.61 -12.17 12.07
CA GLU A 180 8.41 -12.90 11.07
C GLU A 180 7.83 -12.78 9.65
N ILE A 181 7.27 -11.61 9.31
CA ILE A 181 6.69 -11.37 7.98
C ILE A 181 7.83 -11.38 6.96
N ASP A 182 7.73 -12.27 5.96
CA ASP A 182 8.68 -12.27 4.85
C ASP A 182 8.63 -10.91 4.13
N SER A 183 9.79 -10.27 4.01
CA SER A 183 9.92 -8.95 3.42
C SER A 183 9.34 -8.88 2.00
N ARG A 184 9.43 -9.97 1.24
CA ARG A 184 8.98 -10.06 -0.17
C ARG A 184 7.46 -10.12 -0.27
N VAL A 185 6.80 -10.71 0.72
CA VAL A 185 5.34 -10.65 0.85
C VAL A 185 4.90 -9.22 1.14
N LEU A 186 5.58 -8.56 2.09
CA LEU A 186 5.28 -7.16 2.39
C LEU A 186 5.49 -6.24 1.19
N MET A 187 6.59 -6.41 0.44
CA MET A 187 6.85 -5.60 -0.76
C MET A 187 5.79 -5.80 -1.85
N THR A 188 5.11 -6.97 -1.89
CA THR A 188 3.98 -7.21 -2.81
C THR A 188 2.79 -6.33 -2.48
N VAL A 189 2.44 -6.25 -1.19
CA VAL A 189 1.35 -5.36 -0.73
C VAL A 189 1.66 -3.91 -1.10
N ILE A 190 2.90 -3.49 -0.86
CA ILE A 190 3.36 -2.12 -1.16
C ILE A 190 3.26 -1.81 -2.65
N ALA A 191 3.75 -2.72 -3.49
CA ALA A 191 3.71 -2.56 -4.94
C ALA A 191 2.28 -2.51 -5.48
N PHE A 192 1.42 -3.43 -5.02
CA PHE A 192 0.02 -3.42 -5.43
C PHE A 192 -0.68 -2.13 -5.00
N GLN A 193 -0.40 -1.59 -3.81
CA GLN A 193 -0.94 -0.30 -3.38
C GLN A 193 -0.51 0.86 -4.30
N GLY A 194 0.71 0.82 -4.84
CA GLY A 194 1.16 1.77 -5.86
C GLY A 194 0.42 1.63 -7.19
N ASP A 195 0.09 0.40 -7.58
CA ASP A 195 -0.54 0.06 -8.87
C ASP A 195 -2.08 0.05 -8.84
N ARG A 196 -2.68 0.06 -7.65
CA ARG A 196 -4.11 -0.18 -7.44
C ARG A 196 -4.99 0.73 -8.29
N GLU A 197 -4.71 2.03 -8.27
CA GLU A 197 -5.50 3.05 -9.00
C GLU A 197 -5.50 2.77 -10.51
N TYR A 198 -4.34 2.36 -11.06
CA TYR A 198 -4.23 1.94 -12.46
C TYR A 198 -5.01 0.65 -12.71
N TRP A 199 -4.87 -0.37 -11.84
CA TRP A 199 -5.55 -1.64 -11.99
C TRP A 199 -7.08 -1.50 -11.95
N GLU A 200 -7.61 -0.74 -11.00
CA GLU A 200 -9.05 -0.46 -10.85
C GLU A 200 -9.60 0.27 -12.08
N SER A 201 -8.87 1.25 -12.61
CA SER A 201 -9.29 1.97 -13.82
C SER A 201 -9.40 1.08 -15.05
N THR A 202 -8.52 0.07 -15.17
CA THR A 202 -8.47 -0.86 -16.30
C THR A 202 -9.52 -1.97 -16.19
N HIS A 203 -9.95 -2.32 -14.97
CA HIS A 203 -10.90 -3.41 -14.70
C HIS A 203 -12.31 -2.93 -14.27
N ARG A 204 -12.57 -1.63 -14.42
CA ARG A 204 -13.79 -0.94 -13.94
C ARG A 204 -15.10 -1.63 -14.36
N ASP A 205 -15.24 -2.01 -15.62
CA ASP A 205 -16.48 -2.59 -16.13
C ASP A 205 -16.78 -3.97 -15.54
N SER A 206 -15.72 -4.75 -15.29
CA SER A 206 -15.84 -6.04 -14.61
C SER A 206 -16.23 -5.88 -13.14
N LEU A 207 -15.66 -4.89 -12.45
CA LEU A 207 -15.99 -4.57 -11.05
C LEU A 207 -17.43 -4.06 -10.90
N LYS A 208 -17.88 -3.15 -11.78
CA LYS A 208 -19.25 -2.59 -11.77
C LYS A 208 -20.34 -3.62 -12.07
N ALA A 209 -20.07 -4.59 -12.95
CA ALA A 209 -21.00 -5.68 -13.22
C ALA A 209 -21.17 -6.62 -12.01
N LEU A 210 -20.20 -6.65 -11.11
CA LEU A 210 -20.16 -7.53 -9.94
C LEU A 210 -20.76 -6.88 -8.69
N THR A 211 -20.55 -5.58 -8.45
CA THR A 211 -21.24 -4.84 -7.36
C THR A 211 -22.75 -4.92 -7.50
N LYS A 212 -23.27 -5.00 -8.73
CA LYS A 212 -24.70 -5.20 -9.01
C LYS A 212 -25.24 -6.60 -8.67
N LYS A 213 -24.37 -7.59 -8.44
CA LYS A 213 -24.71 -8.99 -8.10
C LYS A 213 -24.40 -9.37 -6.65
N SER A 214 -23.60 -8.56 -5.96
CA SER A 214 -23.23 -8.74 -4.56
C SER A 214 -24.30 -8.13 -3.65
N ASN A 215 -25.07 -8.95 -2.94
CA ASN A 215 -25.90 -8.48 -1.82
C ASN A 215 -25.00 -8.35 -0.57
N GLN A 216 -24.16 -7.32 -0.48
CA GLN A 216 -23.35 -7.08 0.72
C GLN A 216 -23.72 -5.75 1.38
N GLU A 217 -24.23 -5.85 2.62
CA GLU A 217 -24.76 -4.76 3.45
C GLU A 217 -23.69 -3.73 3.89
N ASN A 218 -22.39 -4.03 3.69
CA ASN A 218 -21.27 -3.31 4.32
C ASN A 218 -20.49 -2.40 3.34
N GLU A 219 -20.98 -2.25 2.09
CA GLU A 219 -20.31 -1.47 1.04
C GLU A 219 -20.78 -0.01 1.02
N VAL A 220 -19.88 0.95 0.81
CA VAL A 220 -20.24 2.36 0.65
C VAL A 220 -21.05 2.53 -0.64
N THR A 221 -22.32 2.95 -0.53
CA THR A 221 -23.20 3.08 -1.70
C THR A 221 -23.04 4.41 -2.42
N SER A 222 -23.36 4.44 -3.71
CA SER A 222 -23.40 5.67 -4.52
C SER A 222 -24.37 6.71 -3.94
N GLU A 223 -25.48 6.26 -3.35
CA GLU A 223 -26.45 7.12 -2.69
C GLU A 223 -25.85 7.77 -1.44
N GLN A 224 -25.11 7.01 -0.63
CA GLN A 224 -24.43 7.54 0.56
C GLN A 224 -23.41 8.61 0.18
N VAL A 225 -22.58 8.34 -0.84
CA VAL A 225 -21.61 9.34 -1.32
C VAL A 225 -22.30 10.58 -1.89
N SER A 226 -23.38 10.40 -2.67
CA SER A 226 -24.14 11.53 -3.24
C SER A 226 -24.74 12.42 -2.14
N ARG A 227 -25.28 11.84 -1.07
CA ARG A 227 -25.77 12.59 0.11
C ARG A 227 -24.67 13.39 0.78
N LEU A 228 -23.49 12.80 0.98
CA LEU A 228 -22.34 13.50 1.56
C LEU A 228 -21.88 14.66 0.67
N LEU A 229 -21.84 14.47 -0.65
CA LEU A 229 -21.50 15.53 -1.61
C LEU A 229 -22.51 16.69 -1.56
N GLU A 230 -23.80 16.39 -1.43
CA GLU A 230 -24.86 17.40 -1.28
C GLU A 230 -24.72 18.18 0.04
N GLN A 231 -24.42 17.49 1.14
CA GLN A 231 -24.14 18.13 2.44
C GLN A 231 -22.93 19.06 2.35
N ILE A 232 -21.85 18.64 1.70
CA ILE A 232 -20.67 19.49 1.46
C ILE A 232 -21.04 20.72 0.64
N ALA A 233 -21.80 20.56 -0.44
CA ALA A 233 -22.23 21.68 -1.28
C ALA A 233 -23.09 22.70 -0.49
N THR A 234 -24.02 22.21 0.32
CA THR A 234 -24.87 23.03 1.18
C THR A 234 -24.04 23.80 2.21
N LEU A 235 -23.08 23.12 2.85
CA LEU A 235 -22.24 23.73 3.88
C LEU A 235 -21.28 24.78 3.29
N ARG A 236 -20.73 24.56 2.08
CA ARG A 236 -19.92 25.58 1.38
C ARG A 236 -20.70 26.87 1.15
N LYS A 237 -21.99 26.76 0.82
CA LYS A 237 -22.87 27.92 0.62
C LYS A 237 -23.20 28.62 1.94
N GLN A 238 -23.49 27.86 3.00
CA GLN A 238 -23.77 28.41 4.34
C GLN A 238 -22.57 29.17 4.92
N GLU A 239 -21.36 28.64 4.74
CA GLU A 239 -20.11 29.25 5.20
C GLU A 239 -19.58 30.36 4.25
N GLY A 240 -20.26 30.62 3.12
CA GLY A 240 -19.89 31.67 2.16
C GLY A 240 -18.56 31.41 1.44
N ILE A 241 -18.17 30.15 1.24
CA ILE A 241 -16.85 29.73 0.72
C ILE A 241 -16.93 29.05 -0.66
N GLU A 242 -18.05 29.22 -1.36
CA GLU A 242 -18.31 28.63 -2.69
C GLU A 242 -17.37 29.13 -3.80
N ASN A 243 -16.89 30.37 -3.69
CA ASN A 243 -16.02 31.02 -4.68
C ASN A 243 -14.56 31.17 -4.21
N VAL A 244 -14.17 30.48 -3.13
CA VAL A 244 -12.79 30.52 -2.63
C VAL A 244 -11.90 29.70 -3.57
N LYS A 245 -10.72 30.24 -3.88
CA LYS A 245 -9.71 29.56 -4.71
C LYS A 245 -9.40 28.16 -4.15
N ASN A 246 -9.06 27.24 -5.04
CA ASN A 246 -8.59 25.92 -4.63
C ASN A 246 -7.42 26.05 -3.62
N PRO A 247 -7.42 25.26 -2.53
CA PRO A 247 -6.38 25.29 -1.53
C PRO A 247 -4.99 24.99 -2.09
N ASP A 248 -3.95 25.51 -1.45
CA ASP A 248 -2.56 25.17 -1.77
C ASP A 248 -2.28 23.68 -1.45
N PRO A 249 -1.54 22.94 -2.30
CA PRO A 249 -1.20 21.54 -2.06
C PRO A 249 -0.53 21.26 -0.71
N LYS A 250 0.36 22.12 -0.23
CA LYS A 250 1.01 21.93 1.07
C LYS A 250 0.03 22.09 2.22
N MET A 251 -0.90 23.05 2.09
CA MET A 251 -1.96 23.23 3.08
C MET A 251 -2.90 22.03 3.12
N MET A 252 -3.23 21.46 1.96
CA MET A 252 -4.02 20.22 1.87
C MET A 252 -3.36 19.06 2.61
N ASP A 253 -2.07 18.83 2.40
CA ASP A 253 -1.33 17.76 3.10
C ASP A 253 -1.32 17.98 4.62
N VAL A 254 -1.02 19.20 5.07
CA VAL A 254 -1.00 19.53 6.51
C VAL A 254 -2.37 19.30 7.14
N VAL A 255 -3.45 19.77 6.49
CA VAL A 255 -4.82 19.60 6.99
C VAL A 255 -5.22 18.13 6.98
N ALA A 256 -4.90 17.36 5.94
CA ALA A 256 -5.23 15.93 5.87
C ALA A 256 -4.55 15.13 7.00
N ILE A 257 -3.27 15.39 7.27
CA ILE A 257 -2.52 14.77 8.38
C ILE A 257 -3.14 15.17 9.72
N GLU A 258 -3.47 16.44 9.91
CA GLU A 258 -4.06 16.95 11.15
C GLU A 258 -5.43 16.32 11.43
N LEU A 259 -6.30 16.26 10.42
CA LEU A 259 -7.63 15.67 10.53
C LEU A 259 -7.55 14.19 10.91
N GLU A 260 -6.69 13.42 10.24
CA GLU A 260 -6.47 12.01 10.53
C GLU A 260 -5.97 11.80 11.96
N HIS A 261 -4.94 12.54 12.37
CA HIS A 261 -4.35 12.45 13.71
C HIS A 261 -5.37 12.77 14.81
N ASN A 262 -6.13 13.85 14.63
CA ASN A 262 -7.13 14.27 15.61
C ASN A 262 -8.32 13.31 15.65
N TYR A 263 -8.77 12.80 14.50
CA TYR A 263 -9.83 11.78 14.45
C TYR A 263 -9.42 10.51 15.19
N ARG A 264 -8.20 10.00 14.95
CA ARG A 264 -7.68 8.81 15.63
C ARG A 264 -7.61 8.98 17.15
N LYS A 265 -7.22 10.16 17.64
CA LYS A 265 -7.21 10.44 19.10
C LYS A 265 -8.59 10.33 19.73
N ILE A 266 -9.63 10.69 18.99
CA ILE A 266 -11.02 10.67 19.47
C ILE A 266 -11.62 9.26 19.36
N ARG A 267 -11.20 8.47 18.36
CA ARG A 267 -11.80 7.17 17.98
C ARG A 267 -10.92 5.93 18.24
N ALA A 268 -9.81 6.08 18.98
CA ALA A 268 -8.79 5.03 19.18
C ALA A 268 -9.30 3.67 19.70
N THR A 269 -10.53 3.59 20.24
CA THR A 269 -11.11 2.37 20.82
C THR A 269 -12.15 1.64 19.96
N ASP A 270 -12.74 2.28 18.93
CA ASP A 270 -13.93 1.73 18.24
C ASP A 270 -13.68 1.35 16.77
N GLU A 271 -12.52 1.71 16.21
CA GLU A 271 -12.19 1.54 14.79
C GLU A 271 -12.12 0.08 14.27
N PRO A 272 -11.75 -0.96 15.06
CA PRO A 272 -11.61 -2.32 14.51
C PRO A 272 -12.94 -3.04 14.29
N THR A 273 -14.04 -2.59 14.90
CA THR A 273 -15.38 -3.20 14.76
C THR A 273 -16.29 -2.49 13.77
N GLN A 274 -15.94 -1.27 13.34
CA GLN A 274 -16.79 -0.49 12.44
C GLN A 274 -16.74 -0.99 11.00
N GLU A 275 -17.90 -1.00 10.36
CA GLU A 275 -18.03 -1.27 8.93
C GLU A 275 -17.57 -0.07 8.08
N ASN A 276 -17.28 -0.30 6.80
CA ASN A 276 -16.77 0.77 5.93
C ASN A 276 -17.73 1.96 5.81
N GLN A 277 -19.05 1.69 5.78
CA GLN A 277 -20.08 2.74 5.77
C GLN A 277 -20.04 3.60 7.04
N GLU A 278 -19.89 2.96 8.21
CA GLU A 278 -19.82 3.65 9.49
C GLU A 278 -18.55 4.48 9.61
N LYS A 279 -17.41 3.93 9.15
CA LYS A 279 -16.13 4.66 9.10
C LYS A 279 -16.21 5.90 8.22
N LEU A 280 -16.78 5.76 7.03
CA LEU A 280 -17.04 6.88 6.12
C LEU A 280 -17.93 7.94 6.78
N ALA A 281 -19.07 7.52 7.32
CA ALA A 281 -20.04 8.44 7.94
C ALA A 281 -19.43 9.15 9.15
N ALA A 282 -18.77 8.42 10.05
CA ALA A 282 -18.16 8.98 11.26
C ALA A 282 -17.02 9.97 10.94
N PHE A 283 -16.18 9.65 9.96
CA PHE A 283 -15.10 10.56 9.56
C PHE A 283 -15.62 11.80 8.82
N ALA A 284 -16.59 11.63 7.92
CA ALA A 284 -17.22 12.75 7.23
C ALA A 284 -17.95 13.67 8.22
N ASP A 285 -18.71 13.12 9.15
CA ASP A 285 -19.42 13.87 10.19
C ASP A 285 -18.47 14.64 11.11
N TYR A 286 -17.37 14.02 11.52
CA TYR A 286 -16.29 14.70 12.26
C TYR A 286 -15.79 15.92 11.50
N CYS A 287 -15.49 15.79 10.21
CA CYS A 287 -14.99 16.89 9.39
C CYS A 287 -16.04 17.98 9.18
N LEU A 288 -17.30 17.62 8.92
CA LEU A 288 -18.40 18.59 8.73
C LEU A 288 -18.69 19.36 10.02
N THR A 289 -18.71 18.68 11.17
CA THR A 289 -18.86 19.31 12.49
C THR A 289 -17.72 20.29 12.76
N LEU A 290 -16.49 19.93 12.41
CA LEU A 290 -15.34 20.81 12.58
C LEU A 290 -15.45 22.08 11.71
N VAL A 291 -15.95 21.95 10.48
CA VAL A 291 -16.20 23.09 9.58
C VAL A 291 -17.29 24.02 10.14
N GLN A 292 -18.35 23.46 10.71
CA GLN A 292 -19.41 24.23 11.36
C GLN A 292 -18.96 24.89 12.68
N SER A 293 -17.82 24.48 13.24
CA SER A 293 -17.27 25.14 14.41
C SER A 293 -16.78 26.56 14.07
N ASN A 294 -16.99 27.50 15.00
CA ASN A 294 -16.49 28.87 14.87
C ASN A 294 -14.98 29.01 15.13
N THR A 295 -14.26 27.90 15.32
CA THR A 295 -12.84 27.88 15.70
C THR A 295 -11.88 27.85 14.52
N LEU A 296 -12.37 27.58 13.31
CA LEU A 296 -11.54 27.46 12.12
C LEU A 296 -11.60 28.70 11.23
N THR A 297 -10.48 29.00 10.59
CA THR A 297 -10.41 30.01 9.53
C THR A 297 -11.16 29.54 8.28
N ASN A 298 -11.70 30.47 7.50
CA ASN A 298 -12.39 30.16 6.24
C ASN A 298 -11.49 29.38 5.26
N GLU A 299 -10.19 29.65 5.25
CA GLU A 299 -9.21 28.92 4.44
C GLU A 299 -9.12 27.44 4.85
N LYS A 300 -9.05 27.16 6.16
CA LYS A 300 -9.01 25.78 6.66
C LYS A 300 -10.34 25.07 6.46
N LYS A 301 -11.48 25.75 6.67
CA LYS A 301 -12.82 25.22 6.34
C LYS A 301 -12.92 24.83 4.85
N ASN A 302 -12.52 25.73 3.95
CA ASN A 302 -12.51 25.46 2.52
C ASN A 302 -11.59 24.28 2.17
N THR A 303 -10.44 24.16 2.82
CA THR A 303 -9.51 23.05 2.63
C THR A 303 -10.12 21.71 3.03
N ILE A 304 -10.77 21.64 4.19
CA ILE A 304 -11.45 20.41 4.66
C ILE A 304 -12.53 19.97 3.68
N LEU A 305 -13.40 20.89 3.28
CA LEU A 305 -14.50 20.58 2.35
C LEU A 305 -14.00 20.20 0.96
N PHE A 306 -12.92 20.84 0.49
CA PHE A 306 -12.27 20.49 -0.77
C PHE A 306 -11.71 19.06 -0.72
N LEU A 307 -10.94 18.72 0.32
CA LEU A 307 -10.37 17.39 0.52
C LEU A 307 -11.44 16.30 0.56
N LEU A 308 -12.49 16.49 1.37
CA LEU A 308 -13.62 15.56 1.45
C LEU A 308 -14.28 15.37 0.09
N LYS A 309 -14.60 16.47 -0.60
CA LYS A 309 -15.22 16.43 -1.91
C LYS A 309 -14.37 15.64 -2.90
N THR A 310 -13.08 15.96 -3.02
CA THR A 310 -12.15 15.29 -3.94
C THR A 310 -12.05 13.80 -3.64
N ARG A 311 -11.98 13.41 -2.36
CA ARG A 311 -11.90 12.00 -1.98
C ARG A 311 -13.18 11.23 -2.33
N LEU A 312 -14.34 11.83 -2.07
CA LEU A 312 -15.65 11.24 -2.36
C LEU A 312 -15.91 11.11 -3.87
N GLU A 313 -15.59 12.15 -4.65
CA GLU A 313 -15.70 12.11 -6.11
C GLU A 313 -14.79 11.05 -6.72
N GLY A 314 -13.59 10.84 -6.16
CA GLY A 314 -12.69 9.77 -6.56
C GLY A 314 -13.22 8.36 -6.27
N ALA A 315 -14.17 8.20 -5.35
CA ALA A 315 -14.77 6.91 -5.02
C ALA A 315 -15.97 6.54 -5.93
N VAL A 316 -16.62 7.54 -6.53
CA VAL A 316 -17.81 7.33 -7.40
C VAL A 316 -17.42 7.20 -8.87
N ASN A 317 -16.33 7.86 -9.28
CA ASN A 317 -15.87 7.85 -10.66
C ASN A 317 -15.22 6.54 -11.00
#